data_AF-A0A957RDG8-F1
#
_entry.id   AF-A0A957RDG8-F1
#
_cell.length_a   1.000
_cell.length_b   1.000
_cell.length_c   1.000
_cell.angle_alpha   90.00
_cell.angle_beta   90.00
_cell.angle_gamma   90.00
#
_symmetry.space_group_name_H-M   'P 1'
#
loop_
_entity.id
_entity.type
_entity.pdbx_description
1 polymer ?
#
loop_
_entity_poly.entity_id
_entity_poly.type
_entity_poly.pdbx_seq_one_letter_code
_entity_poly.pdbx_strand_id
1 'polypeptide(L)'
;LAAAIRPYARAVAGEALTMSFDRRRRRFEFSFVHVAAIGAVRESFVPRLYFGRGCMVQVSDDSYTLDEATETLHYTHDPAQAIHTLRIDGL
;
A
#
# COMPACT_ATOMS: atom_id res chain seq x y z
N LEU A 1 -11.05 13.21 15.19
CA LEU A 1 -9.72 13.14 14.53
C LEU A 1 -9.41 11.75 13.95
N ALA A 2 -9.61 10.66 14.68
CA ALA A 2 -9.28 9.30 14.20
C ALA A 2 -9.86 8.92 12.82
N ALA A 3 -11.06 9.40 12.47
CA ALA A 3 -11.69 9.11 11.16
C ALA A 3 -10.98 9.74 9.94
N ALA A 4 -10.10 10.73 10.16
CA ALA A 4 -9.33 11.39 9.10
C ALA A 4 -8.04 10.64 8.77
N ILE A 5 -7.50 9.88 9.73
CA ILE A 5 -6.31 9.05 9.49
C ILE A 5 -6.75 7.83 8.70
N ARG A 6 -6.11 7.58 7.55
CA ARG A 6 -6.34 6.41 6.70
C ARG A 6 -5.02 5.98 6.05
N PRO A 7 -4.83 4.68 5.76
CA PRO A 7 -3.81 4.26 4.83
C PRO A 7 -4.11 4.83 3.42
N TYR A 8 -3.05 5.17 2.69
CA TYR A 8 -3.14 5.64 1.30
C TYR A 8 -1.79 5.47 0.60
N ALA A 9 -1.82 5.32 -0.72
CA ALA A 9 -0.62 5.38 -1.54
C ALA A 9 -0.15 6.84 -1.62
N ARG A 10 1.03 7.14 -1.07
CA ARG A 10 1.67 8.47 -1.13
C ARG A 10 2.27 8.74 -2.50
N ALA A 11 2.90 7.72 -3.08
CA ALA A 11 3.56 7.79 -4.36
C ALA A 11 3.51 6.44 -5.06
N VAL A 12 3.27 6.46 -6.36
CA VAL A 12 3.23 5.27 -7.22
C VAL A 12 3.96 5.49 -8.53
N ALA A 13 4.59 4.43 -9.02
CA ALA A 13 5.26 4.39 -10.31
C ALA A 13 4.27 4.04 -11.44
N GLY A 14 3.19 4.81 -11.55
CA GLY A 14 2.08 4.50 -12.42
C GLY A 14 0.82 5.33 -12.17
N GLU A 15 -0.33 4.81 -12.64
CA GLU A 15 -1.66 5.41 -12.46
C GLU A 15 -2.50 4.57 -11.48
N ALA A 16 -3.05 5.22 -10.45
CA ALA A 16 -3.93 4.56 -9.48
C ALA A 16 -5.26 4.16 -10.12
N LEU A 17 -5.64 2.88 -9.98
CA LEU A 17 -6.91 2.35 -10.45
C LEU A 17 -7.97 2.37 -9.36
N THR A 18 -7.67 1.75 -8.23
CA THR A 18 -8.58 1.68 -7.09
C THR A 18 -7.82 1.91 -5.80
N MET A 19 -8.45 2.59 -4.84
CA MET A 19 -7.92 2.76 -3.50
C MET A 19 -9.08 2.77 -2.51
N SER A 20 -9.09 1.84 -1.57
CA SER A 20 -10.18 1.70 -0.61
C SER A 20 -9.67 1.34 0.78
N PHE A 21 -10.38 1.83 1.80
CA PHE A 21 -10.09 1.49 3.19
C PHE A 21 -11.39 1.21 3.96
N ASP A 22 -11.59 -0.05 4.33
CA ASP A 22 -12.61 -0.48 5.27
C ASP A 22 -12.07 -0.40 6.70
N ARG A 23 -12.45 0.66 7.40
CA ARG A 23 -12.05 0.89 8.79
C ARG A 23 -12.55 -0.19 9.76
N ARG A 24 -13.73 -0.76 9.51
CA ARG A 24 -14.31 -1.79 10.41
C ARG A 24 -13.55 -3.09 10.28
N ARG A 25 -13.18 -3.46 9.06
CA ARG A 25 -12.37 -4.66 8.77
C ARG A 25 -10.87 -4.46 8.94
N ARG A 26 -10.42 -3.20 9.10
CA ARG A 26 -9.00 -2.82 9.05
C ARG A 26 -8.34 -3.33 7.77
N ARG A 27 -9.02 -3.13 6.64
CA ARG A 27 -8.57 -3.57 5.32
C ARG A 27 -8.29 -2.39 4.42
N PHE A 28 -7.07 -2.32 3.91
CA PHE A 28 -6.68 -1.42 2.84
C PHE A 28 -6.45 -2.22 1.56
N GLU A 29 -7.02 -1.77 0.46
CA GLU A 29 -6.85 -2.37 -0.87
C GLU A 29 -6.51 -1.27 -1.87
N PHE A 30 -5.48 -1.52 -2.66
CA PHE A 30 -4.95 -0.59 -3.63
C PHE A 30 -4.52 -1.32 -4.89
N SER A 31 -4.77 -0.72 -6.05
CA SER A 31 -4.24 -1.20 -7.33
C SER A 31 -3.84 -0.05 -8.25
N PHE A 32 -2.84 -0.31 -9.09
CA PHE A 32 -2.35 0.67 -10.06
C PHE A 32 -1.84 0.01 -11.35
N VAL A 33 -1.85 0.76 -12.44
CA VAL A 33 -1.20 0.38 -13.71
C VAL A 33 0.21 0.93 -13.71
N HIS A 34 1.20 0.09 -13.94
CA HIS A 34 2.59 0.53 -14.04
C HIS A 34 2.86 1.32 -15.32
N VAL A 35 3.58 2.43 -15.17
CA VAL A 35 4.10 3.23 -16.27
C VAL A 35 5.62 3.25 -16.17
N ALA A 36 6.31 2.57 -17.09
CA ALA A 36 7.76 2.37 -17.06
C ALA A 36 8.58 3.68 -17.06
N ALA A 37 8.01 4.78 -17.55
CA ALA A 37 8.65 6.10 -17.56
C ALA A 37 8.71 6.76 -16.16
N ILE A 38 7.97 6.26 -15.18
CA ILE A 38 7.92 6.82 -13.82
C ILE A 38 8.88 6.05 -12.92
N GLY A 39 9.83 6.78 -12.31
CA GLY A 39 10.81 6.22 -11.38
C GLY A 39 10.19 5.53 -10.15
N ALA A 40 11.01 4.76 -9.43
CA ALA A 40 10.64 3.77 -8.42
C ALA A 40 10.07 4.28 -7.09
N VAL A 41 9.40 5.45 -7.04
CA VAL A 41 8.80 5.94 -5.78
C VAL A 41 7.47 5.21 -5.54
N ARG A 42 7.43 4.38 -4.50
CA ARG A 42 6.36 3.41 -4.25
C ARG A 42 6.11 3.28 -2.76
N GLU A 43 5.45 4.31 -2.23
CA GLU A 43 5.27 4.46 -0.79
C GLU A 43 3.79 4.45 -0.45
N SER A 44 3.41 3.62 0.51
CA SER A 44 2.08 3.65 1.12
C SER A 44 2.20 4.00 2.58
N PHE A 45 1.37 4.93 3.05
CA PHE A 45 1.22 5.21 4.47
C PHE A 45 0.39 4.10 5.12
N VAL A 46 0.90 3.49 6.19
CA VAL A 46 0.29 2.38 6.92
C VAL A 46 0.24 2.73 8.42
N PRO A 47 -0.79 3.48 8.86
CA PRO A 47 -0.86 4.01 10.22
C PRO A 47 -1.02 2.92 11.28
N ARG A 48 -0.20 2.97 12.34
CA ARG A 48 -0.25 2.08 13.52
C ARG A 48 -1.56 2.19 14.27
N LEU A 49 -2.30 3.30 14.09
CA LEU A 49 -3.66 3.45 14.60
C LEU A 49 -4.56 2.25 14.23
N TYR A 50 -4.39 1.69 13.04
CA TYR A 50 -5.16 0.53 12.57
C TYR A 50 -4.36 -0.77 12.54
N PHE A 51 -3.03 -0.69 12.36
CA PHE A 51 -2.16 -1.84 12.11
C PHE A 51 -1.12 -2.09 13.20
N GLY A 52 -1.16 -1.37 14.33
CA GLY A 52 -0.13 -1.41 15.38
C GLY A 52 -0.06 -2.71 16.20
N ARG A 53 -0.99 -3.65 16.00
CA ARG A 53 -0.90 -5.03 16.53
C ARG A 53 -0.30 -6.01 15.52
N GLY A 54 0.19 -5.50 14.41
CA GLY A 54 0.60 -6.25 13.24
C GLY A 54 -0.44 -6.21 12.13
N CYS A 55 0.02 -6.54 10.93
CA CYS A 55 -0.81 -6.67 9.74
C CYS A 55 -0.25 -7.77 8.85
N MET A 56 -1.11 -8.29 7.99
CA MET A 56 -0.73 -9.14 6.88
C MET A 56 -0.76 -8.31 5.61
N VAL A 57 0.37 -8.27 4.89
CA VAL A 57 0.50 -7.61 3.61
C VAL A 57 0.52 -8.66 2.51
N GLN A 58 -0.28 -8.43 1.48
CA GLN A 58 -0.30 -9.22 0.25
C GLN A 58 -0.04 -8.29 -0.92
N VAL A 59 0.91 -8.68 -1.77
CA VAL A 59 1.25 -8.00 -3.02
C VAL A 59 1.11 -8.99 -4.17
N SER A 60 0.79 -8.51 -5.38
CA SER A 60 0.62 -9.39 -6.54
C SER A 60 1.94 -9.97 -7.06
N ASP A 61 3.07 -9.37 -6.69
CA ASP A 61 4.40 -9.69 -7.23
C ASP A 61 5.52 -9.39 -6.23
N ASP A 62 6.75 -9.49 -6.74
CA ASP A 62 8.06 -9.23 -6.11
C ASP A 62 8.05 -9.12 -4.58
N SER A 63 8.13 -7.91 -4.00
CA SER A 63 8.45 -7.79 -2.57
C SER A 63 8.01 -6.48 -1.93
N TYR A 64 7.89 -6.48 -0.61
CA TYR A 64 7.63 -5.28 0.17
C TYR A 64 8.52 -5.21 1.41
N THR A 65 8.67 -4.01 1.96
CA THR A 65 9.23 -3.76 3.29
C THR A 65 8.32 -2.81 4.05
N LEU A 66 8.01 -3.14 5.30
CA LEU A 66 7.24 -2.27 6.19
C LEU A 66 8.17 -1.64 7.23
N ASP A 67 8.32 -0.32 7.17
CA ASP A 67 8.99 0.46 8.21
C ASP A 67 7.94 0.94 9.23
N GLU A 68 7.88 0.24 10.37
CA GLU A 68 6.97 0.58 11.46
C GLU A 68 7.31 1.89 12.17
N ALA A 69 8.57 2.34 12.12
CA ALA A 69 8.99 3.58 12.76
C ALA A 69 8.44 4.80 12.00
N THR A 70 8.39 4.71 10.67
CA THR A 70 7.88 5.78 9.80
C THR A 70 6.46 5.52 9.28
N GLU A 71 5.83 4.43 9.72
CA GLU A 71 4.49 3.99 9.27
C GLU A 71 4.38 3.91 7.74
N THR A 72 5.46 3.44 7.08
CA THR A 72 5.58 3.48 5.62
C THR A 72 5.86 2.08 5.07
N LEU A 73 5.08 1.69 4.07
CA LEU A 73 5.30 0.48 3.29
C LEU A 73 5.95 0.86 1.97
N HIS A 74 7.11 0.26 1.71
CA HIS A 74 7.82 0.31 0.45
C HIS A 74 7.47 -0.92 -0.37
N TYR A 75 6.90 -0.72 -1.55
CA TYR A 75 6.53 -1.80 -2.45
C TYR A 75 7.47 -1.82 -3.65
N THR A 76 8.15 -2.95 -3.88
CA THR A 76 8.90 -3.22 -5.11
C THR A 76 8.05 -4.12 -5.98
N HIS A 77 7.79 -3.69 -7.21
CA HIS A 77 6.93 -4.41 -8.14
C HIS A 77 7.73 -4.88 -9.37
N ASP A 78 7.25 -5.91 -10.04
CA ASP A 78 7.88 -6.46 -11.24
C ASP A 78 7.47 -5.62 -12.47
N PRO A 79 8.39 -4.92 -13.15
CA PRO A 79 8.05 -4.10 -14.31
C PRO A 79 7.51 -4.90 -15.51
N ALA A 80 7.65 -6.24 -15.51
CA ALA A 80 7.06 -7.10 -16.53
C ALA A 80 5.53 -7.25 -16.38
N GLN A 81 4.97 -6.87 -15.22
CA GLN A 81 3.52 -6.87 -14.99
C GLN A 81 2.95 -5.46 -15.18
N ALA A 82 1.77 -5.40 -15.82
CA ALA A 82 1.12 -4.12 -16.10
C ALA A 82 0.28 -3.60 -14.92
N ILE A 83 -0.29 -4.50 -14.11
CA ILE A 83 -1.20 -4.17 -13.01
C ILE A 83 -0.64 -4.76 -11.73
N HIS A 84 -0.62 -3.94 -10.69
CA HIS A 84 -0.15 -4.35 -9.36
C HIS A 84 -1.25 -4.13 -8.33
N THR A 85 -1.26 -4.99 -7.32
CA THR A 85 -2.21 -4.92 -6.21
C THR A 85 -1.48 -4.99 -4.88
N LEU A 86 -1.96 -4.21 -3.92
CA LEU A 86 -1.53 -4.19 -2.54
C LEU A 86 -2.76 -4.35 -1.65
N ARG A 87 -2.71 -5.30 -0.73
CA ARG A 87 -3.73 -5.49 0.29
C ARG A 87 -3.09 -5.61 1.66
N ILE A 88 -3.67 -4.91 2.63
CA ILE A 88 -3.23 -4.92 4.02
C ILE A 88 -4.43 -5.24 4.91
N ASP A 89 -4.36 -6.34 5.65
CA ASP A 89 -5.34 -6.74 6.66
C ASP A 89 -4.73 -6.62 8.06
N GLY A 90 -5.40 -5.92 8.99
CA GLY A 90 -4.95 -5.84 10.39
C GLY A 90 -5.18 -7.13 11.17
N LEU A 91 -4.23 -7.49 12.06
CA LEU A 91 -4.31 -8.64 12.97
C LEU A 91 -5.16 -8.35 14.21
#